data_AF-M3HJU0-F1
#
_entry.id   AF-M3HJU0-F1
#
_cell.length_a   1.000
_cell.length_b   1.000
_cell.length_c   1.000
_cell.angle_alpha   90.00
_cell.angle_beta   90.00
_cell.angle_gamma   90.00
#
_symmetry.space_group_name_H-M   'P 1'
#
loop_
_entity.id
_entity.type
_entity.pdbx_description
1 polymer ?
#
loop_
_entity_poly.entity_id
_entity_poly.type
_entity_poly.pdbx_seq_one_letter_code
_entity_poly.pdbx_strand_id
1 'polypeptide(L)' 'MEDISGTRVKFPIISDYDRKVSVLYDMLDHQDASNVDHKGIQLTIRSVFIIDPNKKIRLILTYPAST' A
#
# COMPACT_ATOMS: atom_id res chain seq x y z
N MET A 1 9.59 8.96 17.14
CA MET A 1 8.50 8.80 16.15
C MET A 1 7.21 8.57 16.90
N GLU A 2 6.91 9.53 17.76
CA GLU A 2 5.67 9.70 18.53
C GLU A 2 4.92 10.95 18.01
N ASP A 3 5.30 11.46 16.83
CA ASP A 3 5.44 12.91 16.67
C ASP A 3 4.59 13.56 15.58
N ILE A 4 3.46 12.97 15.15
CA ILE A 4 2.62 13.63 14.14
C ILE A 4 1.10 13.50 14.36
N SER A 5 0.64 12.53 15.14
CA SER A 5 -0.79 12.36 15.44
C SER A 5 -1.09 11.90 16.87
N GLY A 6 -0.08 11.94 17.77
CA GLY A 6 -0.23 11.50 19.17
C GLY A 6 -0.47 9.99 19.34
N THR A 7 -0.35 9.21 18.26
CA THR A 7 -0.59 7.75 18.29
C THR A 7 0.68 6.99 17.95
N ARG A 8 1.06 6.08 18.85
CA ARG A 8 2.17 5.14 18.61
C ARG A 8 1.69 3.98 17.75
N VAL A 9 2.20 3.92 16.52
CA VAL A 9 1.99 2.79 15.61
C VAL A 9 2.65 1.53 16.21
N LYS A 10 1.87 0.45 16.39
CA LYS A 10 2.31 -0.81 17.04
C LYS A 10 2.73 -1.90 16.06
N PHE A 11 2.81 -1.57 14.77
CA PHE A 11 3.17 -2.48 13.70
C PHE A 11 4.26 -1.84 12.82
N PRO A 12 5.11 -2.65 12.17
CA PRO A 12 6.15 -2.13 11.29
C PRO A 12 5.53 -1.49 10.04
N ILE A 13 6.21 -0.47 9.51
CA ILE A 13 5.90 0.14 8.22
C ILE A 13 7.04 -0.20 7.27
N ILE A 14 6.73 -0.78 6.12
CA ILE A 14 7.70 -1.13 5.09
C ILE A 14 7.87 0.08 4.16
N SER A 15 9.11 0.48 3.90
CA SER A 15 9.43 1.47 2.87
C SER A 15 9.70 0.76 1.53
N ASP A 16 8.81 0.93 0.57
CA ASP A 16 8.91 0.34 -0.78
C ASP A 16 9.39 1.38 -1.81
N TYR A 17 10.53 2.02 -1.53
CA TYR A 17 11.05 3.13 -2.36
C TYR A 17 11.34 2.72 -3.82
N ASP A 18 11.76 1.46 -4.04
CA ASP A 18 12.04 0.90 -5.37
C ASP A 18 10.83 0.20 -6.01
N ARG A 19 9.66 0.26 -5.36
CA ARG A 19 8.37 -0.30 -5.81
C ARG A 19 8.33 -1.79 -6.03
N LYS A 20 9.31 -2.55 -5.54
CA LYS A 20 9.36 -4.00 -5.76
C LYS A 20 8.13 -4.71 -5.22
N VAL A 21 7.66 -4.32 -4.04
CA VAL A 21 6.48 -4.94 -3.42
C VAL A 21 5.22 -4.53 -4.18
N SER A 22 5.07 -3.23 -4.45
CA SER A 22 3.89 -2.70 -5.12
C SER A 22 3.70 -3.28 -6.53
N VAL A 23 4.78 -3.48 -7.28
CA VAL A 23 4.73 -4.12 -8.62
C VAL A 23 4.44 -5.63 -8.50
N LEU A 24 5.10 -6.33 -7.57
CA LEU A 24 4.95 -7.79 -7.44
C LEU A 24 3.53 -8.21 -7.04
N TYR A 25 2.84 -7.38 -6.25
CA TYR A 25 1.51 -7.66 -5.72
C TYR A 25 0.40 -6.84 -6.39
N ASP A 26 0.66 -6.27 -7.57
CA ASP A 26 -0.33 -5.55 -8.39
C ASP A 26 -1.06 -4.44 -7.61
N MET A 27 -0.28 -3.67 -6.83
CA MET A 27 -0.81 -2.57 -6.01
C MET A 27 -0.79 -1.22 -6.73
N LEU A 28 -0.39 -1.15 -8.00
CA LEU A 28 -0.35 0.10 -8.77
C LEU A 28 -1.65 0.29 -9.55
N ASP A 29 -2.16 1.51 -9.55
CA ASP A 29 -3.39 1.81 -10.29
C ASP A 29 -3.12 1.94 -11.79
N HIS A 30 -3.54 0.93 -12.55
CA HIS A 30 -3.44 0.91 -14.01
C HIS A 30 -4.65 1.56 -14.70
N GLN A 31 -5.74 1.80 -13.97
CA GLN A 31 -6.99 2.32 -14.54
C GLN A 31 -7.14 3.83 -14.30
N ASP A 32 -6.69 4.32 -13.15
CA ASP A 32 -6.70 5.73 -12.80
C ASP A 32 -5.29 6.35 -12.92
N ALA A 33 -5.03 6.95 -14.08
CA ALA A 33 -3.78 7.67 -14.35
C ALA A 33 -3.63 8.95 -13.50
N SER A 34 -4.68 9.40 -12.81
CA SER A 34 -4.63 10.56 -11.91
C SER A 34 -4.17 10.20 -10.49
N ASN A 35 -4.07 8.90 -10.17
CA ASN A 35 -3.59 8.40 -8.88
C ASN A 35 -2.05 8.50 -8.76
N VAL A 36 -1.55 9.73 -8.83
CA VAL A 36 -0.14 10.09 -8.80
C VAL A 36 0.13 11.13 -7.73
N ASP A 37 1.35 11.13 -7.18
CA ASP A 37 1.78 12.18 -6.26
C ASP A 37 2.07 13.51 -6.99
N HIS A 38 2.50 14.52 -6.24
CA HIS A 38 2.86 15.85 -6.74
C HIS A 38 4.06 15.86 -7.72
N LYS A 39 4.77 14.74 -7.87
CA LYS A 39 5.87 14.53 -8.83
C LYS A 39 5.45 13.66 -10.02
N GLY A 40 4.16 13.33 -10.14
CA GLY A 40 3.64 12.47 -11.21
C GLY A 40 3.95 10.99 -11.01
N ILE A 41 4.34 10.59 -9.80
CA ILE A 41 4.68 9.21 -9.45
C ILE A 41 3.40 8.47 -9.03
N GLN A 42 3.06 7.36 -9.68
CA GLN A 42 1.89 6.54 -9.31
C GLN A 42 1.94 6.11 -7.84
N LEU A 43 0.83 6.31 -7.15
CA LEU A 43 0.58 5.85 -5.79
C LEU A 43 0.05 4.41 -5.80
N THR A 44 0.16 3.72 -4.67
CA THR A 44 -0.45 2.41 -4.50
C THR A 44 -1.95 2.53 -4.27
N ILE A 45 -2.75 1.62 -4.85
CA ILE A 45 -4.11 1.36 -4.39
C ILE A 45 -4.04 0.76 -2.98
N ARG A 46 -5.01 1.09 -2.13
CA ARG A 46 -5.03 0.58 -0.76
C ARG A 46 -5.54 -0.87 -0.76
N SER A 47 -4.59 -1.80 -0.77
CA SER A 47 -4.83 -3.23 -0.77
C SER A 47 -4.50 -3.87 0.59
N VAL A 48 -5.37 -4.76 1.06
CA VAL A 48 -5.19 -5.56 2.27
C VAL A 48 -5.07 -7.03 1.86
N PHE A 49 -3.94 -7.64 2.22
CA PHE A 49 -3.67 -9.06 2.00
C PHE A 49 -3.73 -9.80 3.34
N ILE A 50 -4.61 -10.77 3.46
CA ILE A 50 -4.64 -11.67 4.63
C ILE A 50 -3.89 -12.95 4.26
N ILE A 51 -2.74 -13.16 4.90
CA ILE A 51 -1.84 -14.28 4.63
C ILE A 51 -1.84 -15.22 5.82
N ASP A 52 -2.06 -16.52 5.59
CA ASP A 52 -2.03 -17.53 6.65
C ASP A 52 -0.60 -17.97 7.01
N PRO A 53 -0.40 -18.78 8.07
CA PRO A 53 0.93 -19.29 8.44
C PRO A 53 1.60 -20.15 7.36
N ASN A 54 0.85 -20.70 6.41
CA ASN A 54 1.37 -21.46 5.26
C ASN A 54 1.75 -20.55 4.08
N LYS A 55 1.77 -19.22 4.28
CA LYS A 55 2.08 -18.20 3.28
C LYS A 55 1.09 -18.17 2.11
N LYS A 56 -0.15 -18.63 2.34
CA LYS A 56 -1.23 -18.55 1.35
C LYS A 56 -2.07 -17.30 1.59
N ILE A 57 -2.35 -16.57 0.52
CA ILE A 57 -3.32 -15.48 0.53
C ILE A 57 -4.72 -16.08 0.71
N ARG A 58 -5.44 -15.64 1.73
CA ARG A 58 -6.81 -16.08 2.06
C ARG A 58 -7.87 -15.05 1.69
N LEU A 59 -7.49 -13.78 1.64
CA LEU A 59 -8.34 -12.68 1.23
C LEU A 59 -7.49 -11.56 0.62
N ILE A 60 -8.05 -10.90 -0.39
CA ILE A 60 -7.59 -9.61 -0.91
C ILE A 60 -8.79 -8.65 -0.83
N LEU A 61 -8.57 -7.49 -0.22
CA LEU A 61 -9.53 -6.39 -0.20
C LEU A 61 -8.85 -5.15 -0.78
N THR A 62 -9.42 -4.57 -1.83
CA THR A 62 -8.84 -3.42 -2.54
C THR A 62 -9.85 -2.29 -2.55
N TYR A 63 -9.43 -1.09 -2.15
CA TYR A 63 -10.25 0.12 -2.21
C TYR A 63 -9.43 1.30 -2.75
N PRO A 64 -10.09 2.25 -3.46
CA PRO A 64 -9.39 3.36 -4.10
C PRO A 64 -8.60 4.21 -3.11
N ALA A 65 -7.56 4.87 -3.60
CA ALA A 65 -6.91 5.96 -2.91
C ALA A 65 -7.82 7.22 -2.90
N SER A 66 -8.96 7.16 -2.21
CA SER A 66 -9.81 8.34 -2.01
C SER A 66 -9.06 9.40 -1.20
N THR A 67 -8.88 10.57 -1.79
CA THR A 67 -8.42 11.78 -1.09
C THR A 67 -9.62 12.69 -0.85
#